data_AF-A0A931KVA7-F1
#
_entry.id   AF-A0A931KVA7-F1
#
_cell.length_a   1.000
_cell.length_b   1.000
_cell.length_c   1.000
_cell.angle_alpha   90.00
_cell.angle_beta   90.00
_cell.angle_gamma   90.00
#
_symmetry.space_group_name_H-M   'P 1'
#
loop_
_entity.id
_entity.type
_entity.pdbx_description
1 polymer ?
#
loop_
_entity_poly.entity_id
_entity_poly.type
_entity_poly.pdbx_seq_one_letter_code
_entity_poly.pdbx_strand_id
1 'polypeptide(L)'
;MGTIFKTYSAILIFALCGLLLGNKCYCQKNGSGIRGKPEAVADAKAMVETMGGITLWAQLKSVHFVTEWYPCDRVDSYIENEILDLTGPRSWADRKSEINHILRVYSPEGKHWSIVNGKFSYASDDVLKEDMIRAPFNFYHLVKAIASGDPFYEVRFGTGDIPHTRRLEFYGPDGVMNGWVILNARKEPIVKGTAQYRYTLGPLKKFGNLYFPVWGVYDNGYTRYNLISATGDNKDPDMSLFIPPAEYMEN
;
A
#
# COMPACT_ATOMS: atom_id res chain seq x y z
N MET A 1 61.76 -37.27 12.46
CA MET A 1 62.91 -36.61 11.81
C MET A 1 62.91 -37.00 10.33
N GLY A 2 63.11 -36.05 9.42
CA GLY A 2 63.24 -36.28 7.96
C GLY A 2 61.90 -36.19 7.22
N THR A 3 61.47 -35.07 6.65
CA THR A 3 61.91 -34.39 5.40
C THR A 3 61.74 -35.26 4.14
N ILE A 4 60.99 -34.77 3.13
CA ILE A 4 61.43 -34.59 1.72
C ILE A 4 60.26 -34.11 0.83
N PHE A 5 60.54 -33.02 0.11
CA PHE A 5 59.85 -32.44 -1.05
C PHE A 5 59.72 -33.41 -2.25
N LYS A 6 58.67 -33.26 -3.09
CA LYS A 6 58.83 -32.85 -4.51
C LYS A 6 57.51 -32.86 -5.33
N THR A 7 57.24 -31.69 -5.93
CA THR A 7 56.84 -31.39 -7.34
C THR A 7 56.11 -32.43 -8.19
N TYR A 8 55.08 -31.98 -8.92
CA TYR A 8 54.77 -32.08 -10.39
C TYR A 8 53.32 -31.54 -10.53
N SER A 9 52.79 -30.91 -11.58
CA SER A 9 53.21 -30.34 -12.86
C SER A 9 51.95 -29.63 -13.39
N ALA A 10 52.11 -28.50 -14.07
CA ALA A 10 51.02 -27.78 -14.73
C ALA A 10 50.49 -28.52 -15.96
N ILE A 11 49.17 -28.52 -16.19
CA ILE A 11 48.55 -28.72 -17.52
C ILE A 11 47.34 -27.77 -17.66
N LEU A 12 47.45 -26.90 -18.68
CA LEU A 12 46.48 -26.19 -19.53
C LEU A 12 44.97 -26.37 -19.23
N ILE A 13 44.19 -25.28 -19.03
CA ILE A 13 43.54 -24.45 -20.08
C ILE A 13 42.71 -25.28 -21.07
N PHE A 14 41.37 -25.24 -20.92
CA PHE A 14 40.33 -25.08 -21.96
C PHE A 14 38.98 -25.66 -21.44
N ALA A 15 38.13 -24.82 -20.84
CA ALA A 15 36.67 -24.97 -20.82
C ALA A 15 36.06 -23.94 -19.84
N LEU A 16 36.09 -22.66 -20.19
CA LEU A 16 35.34 -21.60 -19.50
C LEU A 16 34.76 -20.62 -20.53
N CYS A 17 34.20 -21.18 -21.60
CA CYS A 17 33.43 -20.48 -22.62
C CYS A 17 32.28 -21.39 -23.04
N GLY A 18 31.14 -21.30 -22.34
CA GLY A 18 29.91 -21.96 -22.74
C GLY A 18 29.12 -22.45 -21.55
N LEU A 19 27.87 -21.98 -21.45
CA LEU A 19 26.86 -22.28 -20.43
C LEU A 19 26.94 -21.44 -19.16
N LEU A 20 26.35 -20.25 -19.24
CA LEU A 20 25.22 -19.79 -18.43
C LEU A 20 24.71 -18.49 -19.11
N LEU A 21 24.10 -18.62 -20.28
CA LEU A 21 22.65 -18.51 -20.42
C LEU A 21 22.07 -17.32 -19.63
N GLY A 22 22.02 -16.16 -20.28
CA GLY A 22 20.75 -15.49 -20.43
C GLY A 22 20.19 -14.75 -19.22
N ASN A 23 21.02 -14.14 -18.38
CA ASN A 23 20.57 -12.94 -17.67
C ASN A 23 20.42 -11.83 -18.71
N LYS A 24 19.24 -11.78 -19.36
CA LYS A 24 18.70 -10.51 -19.84
C LYS A 24 18.53 -9.64 -18.61
N CYS A 25 19.62 -9.00 -18.22
CA CYS A 25 19.58 -7.77 -17.47
C CYS A 25 18.73 -6.84 -18.32
N TYR A 26 17.42 -6.83 -18.05
CA TYR A 26 16.57 -5.74 -18.47
C TYR A 26 17.15 -4.54 -17.76
N CYS A 27 18.04 -3.85 -18.49
CA CYS A 27 18.37 -2.47 -18.27
C CYS A 27 17.03 -1.75 -18.37
N GLN A 28 16.30 -1.68 -17.25
CA GLN A 28 15.19 -0.78 -17.11
C GLN A 28 15.83 0.59 -17.31
N LYS A 29 15.58 1.18 -18.49
CA LYS A 29 15.66 2.62 -18.65
C LYS A 29 15.03 3.19 -17.39
N ASN A 30 15.78 4.03 -16.68
CA ASN A 30 15.27 4.95 -15.68
C ASN A 30 14.20 5.82 -16.35
N GLY A 31 13.00 5.25 -16.54
CA GLY A 31 11.83 5.95 -16.97
C GLY A 31 11.39 6.74 -15.75
N SER A 32 11.52 8.06 -15.82
CA SER A 32 10.84 8.93 -14.88
C SER A 32 9.33 8.74 -15.09
N GLY A 33 8.61 8.35 -14.04
CA GLY A 33 7.17 8.18 -14.08
C GLY A 33 6.70 6.73 -13.92
N ILE A 34 5.45 6.62 -13.50
CA ILE A 34 4.72 5.36 -13.42
C ILE A 34 4.70 4.66 -14.80
N ARG A 35 4.92 3.34 -14.80
CA ARG A 35 4.96 2.54 -16.04
C ARG A 35 3.55 2.24 -16.53
N GLY A 36 3.40 1.88 -17.80
CA GLY A 36 2.12 1.42 -18.35
C GLY A 36 1.78 2.00 -19.71
N LYS A 37 0.59 1.68 -20.22
CA LYS A 37 0.09 2.29 -21.47
C LYS A 37 -0.26 3.76 -21.23
N PRO A 38 0.05 4.69 -22.15
CA PRO A 38 -0.17 6.11 -21.96
C PRO A 38 -1.59 6.48 -21.52
N GLU A 39 -2.60 5.81 -22.07
CA GLU A 39 -4.00 6.04 -21.75
C GLU A 39 -4.39 5.62 -20.31
N ALA A 40 -3.80 4.53 -19.80
CA ALA A 40 -4.06 4.07 -18.43
C ALA A 40 -3.34 4.98 -17.41
N VAL A 41 -2.12 5.41 -17.75
CA VAL A 41 -1.36 6.38 -16.95
C VAL A 41 -2.08 7.74 -16.92
N ALA A 42 -2.65 8.18 -18.05
CA ALA A 42 -3.43 9.41 -18.12
C ALA A 42 -4.68 9.36 -17.23
N ASP A 43 -5.44 8.25 -17.27
CA ASP A 43 -6.61 8.05 -16.41
C ASP A 43 -6.24 7.98 -14.92
N ALA A 44 -5.12 7.33 -14.58
CA ALA A 44 -4.61 7.31 -13.21
C ALA A 44 -4.24 8.71 -12.71
N LYS A 45 -3.56 9.52 -13.53
CA LYS A 45 -3.25 10.91 -13.19
C LYS A 45 -4.51 11.77 -13.06
N ALA A 46 -5.48 11.61 -13.97
CA ALA A 46 -6.75 12.31 -13.91
C ALA A 46 -7.52 12.00 -12.62
N MET A 47 -7.47 10.75 -12.14
CA MET A 47 -8.00 10.39 -10.82
C MET A 47 -7.35 11.21 -9.70
N VAL A 48 -6.01 11.30 -9.66
CA VAL A 48 -5.32 12.10 -8.63
C VAL A 48 -5.70 13.58 -8.72
N GLU A 49 -5.90 14.12 -9.92
CA GLU A 49 -6.39 15.49 -10.12
C GLU A 49 -7.76 15.70 -9.46
N THR A 50 -8.70 14.76 -9.61
CA THR A 50 -10.00 14.83 -8.91
C THR A 50 -9.88 14.75 -7.39
N MET A 51 -8.80 14.14 -6.88
CA MET A 51 -8.54 13.96 -5.46
C MET A 51 -7.81 15.13 -4.80
N GLY A 52 -7.59 16.24 -5.50
CA GLY A 52 -6.93 17.44 -4.97
C GLY A 52 -5.64 17.83 -5.71
N GLY A 53 -5.24 17.10 -6.74
CA GLY A 53 -4.15 17.51 -7.62
C GLY A 53 -2.83 16.78 -7.39
N ILE A 54 -2.11 16.53 -8.49
CA ILE A 54 -0.82 15.83 -8.49
C ILE A 54 0.19 16.52 -7.56
N THR A 55 0.32 17.84 -7.64
CA THR A 55 1.30 18.60 -6.85
C THR A 55 1.07 18.43 -5.35
N LEU A 56 -0.19 18.48 -4.90
CA LEU A 56 -0.52 18.34 -3.48
C LEU A 56 -0.25 16.91 -2.98
N TRP A 57 -0.70 15.90 -3.72
CA TRP A 57 -0.44 14.51 -3.33
C TRP A 57 1.05 14.16 -3.35
N ALA A 58 1.81 14.68 -4.32
CA ALA A 58 3.24 14.42 -4.46
C ALA A 58 4.09 14.96 -3.30
N GLN A 59 3.62 15.93 -2.51
CA GLN A 59 4.32 16.43 -1.32
C GLN A 59 3.89 15.75 -0.01
N LEU A 60 2.76 15.03 0.03
CA LEU A 60 2.27 14.43 1.27
C LEU A 60 3.21 13.32 1.75
N LYS A 61 3.37 13.24 3.06
CA LYS A 61 4.15 12.22 3.76
C LYS A 61 3.28 11.39 4.70
N SER A 62 2.13 11.90 5.13
CA SER A 62 1.12 11.11 5.84
C SER A 62 -0.30 11.56 5.49
N VAL A 63 -1.26 10.68 5.75
CA VAL A 63 -2.68 11.03 5.80
C VAL A 63 -3.28 10.50 7.09
N HIS A 64 -4.05 11.37 7.75
CA HIS A 64 -4.71 11.10 9.01
C HIS A 64 -6.21 11.07 8.75
N PHE A 65 -6.88 9.99 9.17
CA PHE A 65 -8.30 9.78 8.99
C PHE A 65 -9.00 9.65 10.33
N VAL A 66 -10.18 10.24 10.45
CA VAL A 66 -11.17 9.87 11.46
C VAL A 66 -12.37 9.30 10.73
N THR A 67 -12.66 8.04 11.00
CA THR A 67 -13.66 7.26 10.26
C THR A 67 -14.57 6.53 11.23
N GLU A 68 -15.88 6.60 11.01
CA GLU A 68 -16.82 5.69 11.65
C GLU A 68 -16.97 4.43 10.77
N TRP A 69 -16.78 3.27 11.37
CA TRP A 69 -16.83 1.98 10.70
C TRP A 69 -18.07 1.20 11.13
N TYR A 70 -18.66 0.48 10.18
CA TYR A 70 -19.83 -0.39 10.37
C TYR A 70 -19.52 -1.79 9.82
N PRO A 71 -18.74 -2.60 10.55
CA PRO A 71 -18.36 -3.92 10.08
C PRO A 71 -19.57 -4.84 10.02
N CYS A 72 -19.77 -5.54 8.90
CA CYS A 72 -20.92 -6.43 8.73
C CYS A 72 -20.89 -7.67 9.63
N ASP A 73 -19.73 -7.98 10.19
CA ASP A 73 -19.44 -9.13 11.06
C ASP A 73 -19.37 -8.75 12.55
N ARG A 74 -19.75 -7.51 12.90
CA ARG A 74 -19.75 -7.00 14.28
C ARG A 74 -21.11 -6.43 14.67
N VAL A 75 -21.37 -6.50 15.98
CA VAL A 75 -22.59 -5.95 16.58
C VAL A 75 -22.50 -4.45 16.83
N ASP A 76 -21.29 -3.89 16.82
CA ASP A 76 -21.00 -2.50 17.14
C ASP A 76 -20.37 -1.75 15.96
N SER A 77 -20.62 -0.44 15.89
CA SER A 77 -19.80 0.49 15.12
C SER A 77 -18.62 0.96 15.96
N TYR A 78 -17.58 1.47 15.30
CA TYR A 78 -16.44 2.05 16.01
C TYR A 78 -15.89 3.27 15.29
N ILE A 79 -15.27 4.17 16.06
CA ILE A 79 -14.47 5.26 15.52
C ILE A 79 -13.03 4.79 15.40
N GLU A 80 -12.46 4.93 14.21
CA GLU A 80 -11.04 4.69 13.94
C GLU A 80 -10.33 6.02 13.67
N ASN A 81 -9.24 6.24 14.39
CA ASN A 81 -8.24 7.24 14.06
C ASN A 81 -7.08 6.51 13.40
N GLU A 82 -6.88 6.71 12.09
CA GLU A 82 -5.79 6.08 11.35
C GLU A 82 -4.77 7.12 10.92
N ILE A 83 -3.49 6.79 11.08
CA ILE A 83 -2.36 7.48 10.46
C ILE A 83 -1.74 6.51 9.48
N LEU A 84 -1.77 6.89 8.19
CA LEU A 84 -1.08 6.19 7.12
C LEU A 84 0.18 6.97 6.75
N ASP A 85 1.35 6.36 6.96
CA ASP A 85 2.62 6.87 6.47
C ASP A 85 2.69 6.63 4.96
N LEU A 86 2.83 7.68 4.16
CA LEU A 86 2.93 7.59 2.70
C LEU A 86 4.37 7.43 2.19
N THR A 87 5.36 7.45 3.09
CA THR A 87 6.78 7.31 2.77
C THR A 87 7.30 5.88 2.92
N GLY A 88 6.55 5.02 3.61
CA GLY A 88 6.88 3.61 3.80
C GLY A 88 5.64 2.79 4.20
N PRO A 89 5.75 1.46 4.28
CA PRO A 89 4.60 0.59 4.56
C PRO A 89 4.26 0.59 6.06
N ARG A 90 3.78 1.73 6.59
CA ARG A 90 3.41 1.85 8.02
C ARG A 90 1.98 2.36 8.17
N SER A 91 1.24 1.75 9.09
CA SER A 91 -0.09 2.21 9.49
C SER A 91 -0.21 2.09 11.00
N TRP A 92 -0.84 3.10 11.58
CA TRP A 92 -1.22 3.14 12.98
C TRP A 92 -2.72 3.40 13.02
N ALA A 93 -3.47 2.57 13.75
CA ALA A 93 -4.92 2.69 13.82
C ALA A 93 -5.43 2.47 15.26
N ASP A 94 -6.05 3.49 15.83
CA ASP A 94 -6.72 3.46 17.13
C ASP A 94 -8.24 3.39 16.95
N ARG A 95 -8.83 2.26 17.33
CA ARG A 95 -10.24 1.90 17.12
C ARG A 95 -10.97 1.83 18.45
N LYS A 96 -12.05 2.59 18.60
CA LYS A 96 -12.84 2.64 19.83
C LYS A 96 -14.33 2.46 19.56
N SER A 97 -14.94 1.55 20.29
CA SER A 97 -16.39 1.38 20.38
C SER A 97 -16.83 1.36 21.85
N GLU A 98 -18.13 1.15 22.08
CA GLU A 98 -18.68 0.96 23.42
C GLU A 98 -18.19 -0.32 24.11
N ILE A 99 -17.73 -1.32 23.34
CA ILE A 99 -17.41 -2.65 23.86
C ILE A 99 -15.94 -3.06 23.66
N ASN A 100 -15.18 -2.35 22.82
CA ASN A 100 -13.76 -2.61 22.64
C ASN A 100 -12.91 -1.39 22.31
N HIS A 101 -11.63 -1.52 22.63
CA HIS A 101 -10.57 -0.61 22.23
C HIS A 101 -9.42 -1.43 21.63
N ILE A 102 -9.07 -1.13 20.39
CA ILE A 102 -8.00 -1.80 19.67
C ILE A 102 -7.05 -0.75 19.09
N LEU A 103 -5.81 -0.77 19.56
CA LEU A 103 -4.70 -0.16 18.84
C LEU A 103 -4.06 -1.23 17.95
N ARG A 104 -3.91 -0.97 16.65
CA ARG A 104 -3.24 -1.86 15.70
C ARG A 104 -2.21 -1.08 14.91
N VAL A 105 -1.00 -1.60 14.87
CA VAL A 105 0.12 -0.97 14.18
C VAL A 105 0.89 -2.02 13.38
N TYR A 106 1.32 -1.66 12.18
CA TYR A 106 2.35 -2.40 11.48
C TYR A 106 3.42 -1.45 10.95
N SER A 107 4.68 -1.87 11.03
CA SER A 107 5.83 -1.19 10.44
C SER A 107 6.99 -2.15 10.21
N PRO A 108 7.93 -1.84 9.30
CA PRO A 108 9.16 -2.63 9.14
C PRO A 108 9.99 -2.72 10.43
N GLU A 109 10.04 -1.63 11.20
CA GLU A 109 10.91 -1.51 12.38
C GLU A 109 10.25 -2.07 13.66
N GLY A 110 8.93 -1.92 13.79
CA GLY A 110 8.17 -2.27 14.98
C GLY A 110 7.38 -3.58 14.88
N LYS A 111 7.43 -4.27 13.73
CA LYS A 111 6.58 -5.44 13.39
C LYS A 111 5.09 -5.09 13.38
N HIS A 112 4.23 -6.12 13.33
CA HIS A 112 2.80 -5.97 13.52
C HIS A 112 2.48 -6.27 14.98
N TRP A 113 1.98 -5.27 15.69
CA TRP A 113 1.54 -5.39 17.08
C TRP A 113 0.19 -4.75 17.31
N SER A 114 -0.47 -5.17 18.37
CA SER A 114 -1.76 -4.64 18.78
C SER A 114 -1.88 -4.56 20.30
N ILE A 115 -2.69 -3.61 20.77
CA ILE A 115 -3.19 -3.57 22.14
C ILE A 115 -4.71 -3.70 22.06
N VAL A 116 -5.24 -4.82 22.53
CA VAL A 116 -6.68 -5.11 22.54
C VAL A 116 -7.16 -5.08 23.98
N ASN A 117 -7.99 -4.09 24.32
CA ASN A 117 -8.50 -3.87 25.68
C ASN A 117 -7.38 -3.90 26.74
N GLY A 118 -6.27 -3.21 26.45
CA GLY A 118 -5.09 -3.13 27.31
C GLY A 118 -4.14 -4.33 27.25
N LYS A 119 -4.43 -5.36 26.45
CA LYS A 119 -3.54 -6.53 26.28
C LYS A 119 -2.69 -6.40 25.02
N PHE A 120 -1.38 -6.34 25.20
CA PHE A 120 -0.42 -6.29 24.12
C PHE A 120 -0.17 -7.67 23.50
N SER A 121 0.02 -7.71 22.18
CA SER A 121 0.46 -8.89 21.45
C SER A 121 1.13 -8.52 20.13
N TYR A 122 2.11 -9.30 19.71
CA TYR A 122 2.57 -9.32 18.31
C TYR A 122 1.70 -10.26 17.47
N ALA A 123 1.49 -9.90 16.20
CA ALA A 123 1.05 -10.86 15.20
C ALA A 123 2.21 -11.78 14.78
N SER A 124 1.92 -12.85 14.05
CA SER A 124 2.96 -13.69 13.47
C SER A 124 3.76 -12.96 12.39
N ASP A 125 4.98 -13.42 12.12
CA ASP A 125 5.82 -12.86 11.05
C ASP A 125 5.18 -13.02 9.66
N ASP A 126 4.34 -14.05 9.46
CA ASP A 126 3.59 -14.24 8.22
C ASP A 126 2.54 -13.12 8.02
N VAL A 127 1.84 -12.72 9.08
CA VAL A 127 0.89 -11.59 9.03
C VAL A 127 1.63 -10.30 8.70
N LEU A 128 2.79 -10.05 9.34
CA LEU A 128 3.62 -8.89 9.01
C LEU A 128 4.04 -8.89 7.54
N LYS A 129 4.48 -10.04 7.02
CA LYS A 129 4.88 -10.18 5.62
C LYS A 129 3.74 -9.85 4.67
N GLU A 130 2.54 -10.35 4.94
CA GLU A 130 1.34 -10.03 4.15
C GLU A 130 1.01 -8.53 4.19
N ASP A 131 1.13 -7.89 5.35
CA ASP A 131 0.95 -6.45 5.48
C ASP A 131 1.98 -5.66 4.69
N MET A 132 3.25 -6.06 4.70
CA MET A 132 4.31 -5.42 3.91
C MET A 132 4.09 -5.55 2.40
N ILE A 133 3.53 -6.67 1.94
CA ILE A 133 3.16 -6.87 0.53
C ILE A 133 1.97 -5.99 0.15
N ARG A 134 0.97 -5.90 1.04
CA ARG A 134 -0.29 -5.19 0.77
C ARG A 134 -0.17 -3.67 0.91
N ALA A 135 0.62 -3.18 1.85
CA ALA A 135 0.68 -1.77 2.21
C ALA A 135 0.98 -0.83 1.03
N PRO A 136 1.94 -1.12 0.12
CA PRO A 136 2.17 -0.31 -1.08
C PRO A 136 0.95 -0.18 -2.00
N PHE A 137 0.06 -1.18 -2.00
CA PHE A 137 -1.16 -1.20 -2.81
C PHE A 137 -2.40 -0.70 -2.06
N ASN A 138 -2.23 -0.16 -0.85
CA ASN A 138 -3.27 0.63 -0.23
C ASN A 138 -3.63 1.80 -1.16
N PHE A 139 -4.92 2.08 -1.27
CA PHE A 139 -5.45 3.08 -2.19
C PHE A 139 -4.75 4.43 -2.11
N TYR A 140 -4.45 4.94 -0.91
CA TYR A 140 -3.82 6.25 -0.77
C TYR A 140 -2.31 6.23 -1.06
N HIS A 141 -1.64 5.09 -0.86
CA HIS A 141 -0.28 4.88 -1.37
C HIS A 141 -0.27 4.91 -2.91
N LEU A 142 -1.26 4.29 -3.58
CA LEU A 142 -1.37 4.35 -5.03
C LEU A 142 -1.58 5.78 -5.54
N VAL A 143 -2.46 6.55 -4.90
CA VAL A 143 -2.69 7.98 -5.24
C VAL A 143 -1.39 8.77 -5.13
N LYS A 144 -0.66 8.61 -4.01
CA LYS A 144 0.66 9.22 -3.80
C LYS A 144 1.68 8.78 -4.86
N ALA A 145 1.76 7.48 -5.14
CA ALA A 145 2.71 6.92 -6.09
C ALA A 145 2.49 7.44 -7.51
N ILE A 146 1.24 7.54 -7.95
CA ILE A 146 0.87 8.15 -9.23
C ILE A 146 1.32 9.62 -9.25
N ALA A 147 1.04 10.37 -8.17
CA ALA A 147 1.41 11.78 -8.05
C ALA A 147 2.93 12.00 -8.13
N SER A 148 3.70 11.14 -7.46
CA SER A 148 5.16 11.18 -7.45
C SER A 148 5.81 10.55 -8.69
N GLY A 149 5.03 9.91 -9.57
CA GLY A 149 5.54 9.23 -10.75
C GLY A 149 6.44 8.04 -10.40
N ASP A 150 6.05 7.25 -9.40
CA ASP A 150 6.84 6.12 -8.88
C ASP A 150 6.94 4.98 -9.92
N PRO A 151 8.15 4.63 -10.41
CA PRO A 151 8.35 3.60 -11.42
C PRO A 151 8.18 2.17 -10.90
N PHE A 152 8.05 1.97 -9.58
CA PHE A 152 7.70 0.69 -8.98
C PHE A 152 6.41 0.13 -9.62
N TYR A 153 5.42 1.01 -9.79
CA TYR A 153 4.11 0.63 -10.28
C TYR A 153 4.04 0.64 -11.81
N GLU A 154 3.31 -0.33 -12.33
CA GLU A 154 2.81 -0.33 -13.69
C GLU A 154 1.28 -0.29 -13.68
N VAL A 155 0.69 0.60 -14.48
CA VAL A 155 -0.77 0.72 -14.62
C VAL A 155 -1.23 0.18 -15.96
N ARG A 156 -2.25 -0.67 -15.93
CA ARG A 156 -2.89 -1.24 -17.13
C ARG A 156 -4.40 -1.10 -17.03
N PHE A 157 -5.06 -1.20 -18.19
CA PHE A 157 -6.50 -1.43 -18.21
C PHE A 157 -6.80 -2.91 -18.09
N GLY A 158 -7.69 -3.24 -17.17
CA GLY A 158 -8.32 -4.55 -17.06
C GLY A 158 -9.84 -4.48 -17.25
N THR A 159 -10.47 -5.65 -17.16
CA THR A 159 -11.92 -5.79 -17.33
C THR A 159 -12.65 -5.22 -16.11
N GLY A 160 -13.54 -4.26 -16.35
CA GLY A 160 -14.47 -3.74 -15.33
C GLY A 160 -15.58 -4.72 -15.03
N ASP A 161 -16.05 -4.74 -13.78
CA ASP A 161 -17.24 -5.50 -13.35
C ASP A 161 -18.52 -4.66 -13.34
N ILE A 162 -18.42 -3.36 -13.67
CA ILE A 162 -19.56 -2.46 -13.90
C ILE A 162 -19.70 -2.25 -15.42
N PRO A 163 -20.92 -2.34 -15.99
CA PRO A 163 -21.14 -2.11 -17.41
C PRO A 163 -20.47 -0.84 -17.92
N HIS A 164 -19.79 -0.95 -19.06
CA HIS A 164 -19.10 0.16 -19.73
C HIS A 164 -17.92 0.79 -18.94
N THR A 165 -17.42 0.11 -17.91
CA THR A 165 -16.24 0.55 -17.16
C THR A 165 -15.03 -0.36 -17.42
N ARG A 166 -13.85 0.13 -17.05
CA ARG A 166 -12.60 -0.63 -17.04
C ARG A 166 -11.92 -0.44 -15.68
N ARG A 167 -11.15 -1.43 -15.26
CA ARG A 167 -10.29 -1.30 -14.09
C ARG A 167 -8.99 -0.62 -14.49
N LEU A 168 -8.54 0.36 -13.72
CA LEU A 168 -7.13 0.71 -13.62
C LEU A 168 -6.49 -0.28 -12.66
N GLU A 169 -5.67 -1.18 -13.20
CA GLU A 169 -4.99 -2.24 -12.46
C GLU A 169 -3.54 -1.86 -12.19
N PHE A 170 -3.09 -2.04 -10.96
CA PHE A 170 -1.77 -1.67 -10.46
C PHE A 170 -0.94 -2.91 -10.19
N TYR A 171 0.22 -2.96 -10.83
CA TYR A 171 1.15 -4.08 -10.76
C TYR A 171 2.46 -3.66 -10.12
N GLY A 172 3.05 -4.56 -9.33
CA GLY A 172 4.42 -4.42 -8.85
C GLY A 172 5.46 -4.84 -9.89
N PRO A 173 6.76 -4.79 -9.52
CA PRO A 173 7.85 -5.28 -10.37
C PRO A 173 7.79 -6.78 -10.68
N ASP A 174 7.14 -7.57 -9.83
CA ASP A 174 6.90 -9.00 -10.00
C ASP A 174 5.83 -9.31 -11.06
N GLY A 175 5.14 -8.28 -11.56
CA GLY A 175 4.06 -8.42 -12.54
C GLY A 175 2.75 -8.94 -11.94
N VAL A 176 2.61 -8.96 -10.61
CA VAL A 176 1.38 -9.37 -9.93
C VAL A 176 0.48 -8.14 -9.71
N MET A 177 -0.80 -8.30 -10.04
CA MET A 177 -1.83 -7.28 -9.76
C MET A 177 -2.23 -7.36 -8.30
N ASN A 178 -1.99 -6.30 -7.54
CA ASN A 178 -2.27 -6.25 -6.10
C ASN A 178 -3.30 -5.17 -5.72
N GLY A 179 -3.65 -4.28 -6.64
CA GLY A 179 -4.67 -3.25 -6.43
C GLY A 179 -5.31 -2.81 -7.73
N TRP A 180 -6.56 -2.37 -7.67
CA TRP A 180 -7.27 -1.84 -8.82
C TRP A 180 -8.35 -0.83 -8.42
N VAL A 181 -8.70 0.04 -9.36
CA VAL A 181 -9.71 1.10 -9.17
C VAL A 181 -10.60 1.18 -10.40
N ILE A 182 -11.89 1.44 -10.22
CA ILE A 182 -12.79 1.84 -11.31
C ILE A 182 -13.11 3.32 -11.14
N LEU A 183 -13.05 4.05 -12.25
CA LEU A 183 -13.36 5.47 -12.31
C LEU A 183 -14.73 5.72 -12.97
N ASN A 184 -15.41 6.79 -12.56
CA ASN A 184 -16.58 7.29 -13.27
C ASN A 184 -16.18 8.17 -14.48
N ALA A 185 -17.19 8.71 -15.17
CA ALA A 185 -16.98 9.59 -16.33
C ALA A 185 -16.19 10.88 -16.00
N ARG A 186 -16.22 11.34 -14.74
CA ARG A 186 -15.44 12.49 -14.24
C ARG A 186 -14.04 12.10 -13.76
N LYS A 187 -13.64 10.83 -13.95
CA LYS A 187 -12.38 10.26 -13.46
C LYS A 187 -12.27 10.17 -11.93
N GLU A 188 -13.38 10.30 -11.22
CA GLU A 188 -13.40 10.09 -9.77
C GLU A 188 -13.46 8.58 -9.47
N PRO A 189 -12.77 8.12 -8.41
CA PRO A 189 -12.80 6.72 -8.01
C PRO A 189 -14.17 6.33 -7.44
N ILE A 190 -14.78 5.30 -8.01
CA ILE A 190 -16.09 4.77 -7.58
C ILE A 190 -16.01 3.34 -7.04
N VAL A 191 -14.93 2.62 -7.34
CA VAL A 191 -14.63 1.32 -6.74
C VAL A 191 -13.14 1.24 -6.50
N LYS A 192 -12.73 0.66 -5.36
CA LYS A 192 -11.36 0.22 -5.13
C LYS A 192 -11.36 -1.24 -4.74
N GLY A 193 -10.32 -1.97 -5.12
CA GLY A 193 -10.18 -3.37 -4.73
C GLY A 193 -8.75 -3.86 -4.78
N THR A 194 -8.58 -5.06 -4.23
CA THR A 194 -7.38 -5.90 -4.29
C THR A 194 -7.84 -7.31 -4.69
N ALA A 195 -6.96 -8.31 -4.61
CA ALA A 195 -7.36 -9.70 -4.71
C ALA A 195 -8.25 -10.17 -3.54
N GLN A 196 -8.18 -9.49 -2.38
CA GLN A 196 -8.86 -9.91 -1.15
C GLN A 196 -10.19 -9.21 -0.91
N TYR A 197 -10.39 -8.02 -1.49
CA TYR A 197 -11.56 -7.21 -1.20
C TYR A 197 -11.89 -6.24 -2.32
N ARG A 198 -13.14 -5.79 -2.35
CA ARG A 198 -13.64 -4.72 -3.21
C ARG A 198 -14.65 -3.89 -2.44
N TYR A 199 -14.57 -2.57 -2.63
CA TYR A 199 -15.46 -1.59 -2.02
C TYR A 199 -15.98 -0.64 -3.07
N THR A 200 -17.28 -0.39 -3.04
CA THR A 200 -17.86 0.73 -3.78
C THR A 200 -17.70 1.99 -2.94
N LEU A 201 -17.29 3.07 -3.58
CA LEU A 201 -16.92 4.33 -2.95
C LEU A 201 -18.00 5.38 -3.20
N GLY A 202 -18.28 6.16 -2.17
CA GLY A 202 -19.13 7.33 -2.26
C GLY A 202 -18.49 8.49 -3.02
N PRO A 203 -19.23 9.59 -3.21
CA PRO A 203 -18.70 10.78 -3.85
C PRO A 203 -17.51 11.35 -3.07
N LEU A 204 -16.64 12.03 -3.79
CA LEU A 204 -15.54 12.79 -3.19
C LEU A 204 -16.08 14.02 -2.45
N LYS A 205 -15.53 14.31 -1.27
CA LYS A 205 -15.77 15.55 -0.53
C LYS A 205 -14.43 16.19 -0.16
N LYS A 206 -14.45 17.52 -0.12
CA LYS A 206 -13.31 18.35 0.22
C LYS A 206 -13.02 18.30 1.72
N PHE A 207 -11.76 18.05 2.06
CA PHE A 207 -11.18 18.20 3.41
C PHE A 207 -9.88 18.99 3.28
N GLY A 208 -9.89 20.25 3.71
CA GLY A 208 -8.82 21.18 3.37
C GLY A 208 -8.72 21.35 1.85
N ASN A 209 -7.55 21.06 1.26
CA ASN A 209 -7.35 21.11 -0.20
C ASN A 209 -7.41 19.73 -0.89
N LEU A 210 -7.65 18.67 -0.13
CA LEU A 210 -7.71 17.29 -0.63
C LEU A 210 -9.17 16.84 -0.75
N TYR A 211 -9.40 15.83 -1.59
CA TYR A 211 -10.71 15.23 -1.78
C TYR A 211 -10.66 13.72 -1.53
N PHE A 212 -11.62 13.23 -0.74
CA PHE A 212 -11.68 11.84 -0.29
C PHE A 212 -13.09 11.26 -0.47
N PRO A 213 -13.23 9.96 -0.79
CA PRO A 213 -14.53 9.28 -0.78
C PRO A 213 -15.13 9.32 0.64
N VAL A 214 -16.32 9.91 0.78
CA VAL A 214 -16.93 10.14 2.11
C VAL A 214 -17.45 8.87 2.76
N TRP A 215 -17.78 7.86 1.98
CA TRP A 215 -18.24 6.59 2.51
C TRP A 215 -17.77 5.47 1.61
N GLY A 216 -17.82 4.26 2.14
CA GLY A 216 -17.62 3.03 1.38
C GLY A 216 -18.66 2.00 1.76
N VAL A 217 -19.00 1.14 0.81
CA VAL A 217 -19.84 -0.05 1.04
C VAL A 217 -19.08 -1.29 0.62
N TYR A 218 -19.37 -2.39 1.31
CA TYR A 218 -18.94 -3.73 0.92
C TYR A 218 -19.63 -4.16 -0.39
N ASP A 219 -19.15 -5.24 -1.00
CA ASP A 219 -19.76 -5.81 -2.22
C ASP A 219 -21.18 -6.32 -2.02
N ASN A 220 -21.54 -6.67 -0.79
CA ASN A 220 -22.89 -7.07 -0.41
C ASN A 220 -23.82 -5.88 -0.12
N GLY A 221 -23.36 -4.64 -0.34
CA GLY A 221 -24.15 -3.41 -0.17
C GLY A 221 -24.22 -2.86 1.26
N TYR A 222 -23.65 -3.55 2.26
CA TYR A 222 -23.59 -3.00 3.61
C TYR A 222 -22.66 -1.80 3.67
N THR A 223 -23.07 -0.76 4.40
CA THR A 223 -22.18 0.35 4.74
C THR A 223 -20.98 -0.18 5.46
N ARG A 224 -19.79 0.23 5.00
CA ARG A 224 -18.51 -0.17 5.57
C ARG A 224 -17.96 0.94 6.45
N TYR A 225 -17.99 2.16 5.95
CA TYR A 225 -17.46 3.31 6.67
C TYR A 225 -18.08 4.63 6.22
N ASN A 226 -18.03 5.62 7.12
CA ASN A 226 -18.25 7.04 6.89
C ASN A 226 -17.02 7.83 7.36
N LEU A 227 -16.44 8.63 6.48
CA LEU A 227 -15.31 9.51 6.75
C LEU A 227 -15.80 10.78 7.46
N ILE A 228 -15.32 11.01 8.67
CA ILE A 228 -15.65 12.16 9.50
C ILE A 228 -14.70 13.32 9.20
N SER A 229 -13.38 13.04 9.19
CA SER A 229 -12.36 14.02 8.85
C SER A 229 -11.15 13.36 8.20
N ALA A 230 -10.41 14.13 7.40
CA ALA A 230 -9.15 13.73 6.80
C ALA A 230 -8.20 14.91 6.72
N THR A 231 -6.92 14.68 7.00
CA THR A 231 -5.85 15.67 6.90
C THR A 231 -4.63 15.03 6.26
N GLY A 232 -4.09 15.66 5.22
CA GLY A 232 -2.77 15.29 4.68
C GLY A 232 -1.69 16.21 5.24
N ASP A 233 -0.54 15.65 5.59
CA ASP A 233 0.62 16.40 6.08
C ASP A 233 1.84 16.17 5.16
N ASN A 234 2.71 17.16 5.02
CA ASN A 234 3.99 17.07 4.32
C ASN A 234 5.18 16.80 5.26
N LYS A 235 4.91 16.67 6.56
CA LYS A 235 5.86 16.21 7.57
C LYS A 235 5.75 14.71 7.79
N ASP A 236 6.87 14.10 8.15
CA ASP A 236 6.88 12.69 8.51
C ASP A 236 5.99 12.48 9.74
N PRO A 237 5.22 11.39 9.82
CA PRO A 237 4.48 11.07 11.02
C PRO A 237 5.43 10.83 12.19
N ASP A 238 4.94 10.96 13.42
CA ASP A 238 5.74 10.66 14.61
C ASP A 238 6.13 9.17 14.60
N MET A 239 7.43 8.92 14.42
CA MET A 239 7.96 7.56 14.27
C MET A 239 7.81 6.71 15.53
N SER A 240 7.65 7.34 16.71
CA SER A 240 7.44 6.62 17.96
C SER A 240 6.10 5.87 17.98
N LEU A 241 5.11 6.32 17.20
CA LEU A 241 3.82 5.65 17.08
C LEU A 241 3.94 4.26 16.44
N PHE A 242 4.97 4.03 15.63
CA PHE A 242 5.13 2.78 14.88
C PHE A 242 5.96 1.73 15.61
N ILE A 243 6.48 2.05 16.79
CA ILE A 243 7.26 1.18 17.66
C ILE A 243 6.40 0.80 18.88
N PRO A 244 6.44 -0.46 19.34
CA PRO A 244 5.79 -0.86 20.57
C PRO A 244 6.18 0.03 21.76
N PRO A 245 5.25 0.39 22.66
CA PRO A 245 5.60 1.13 23.86
C PRO A 245 6.60 0.36 24.73
N ALA A 246 7.55 1.06 25.34
CA ALA A 246 8.66 0.46 26.09
C ALA A 246 8.20 -0.51 27.19
N GLU A 247 7.09 -0.18 27.87
CA GLU A 247 6.48 -1.02 28.92
C GLU A 247 6.07 -2.42 28.45
N TYR A 248 5.93 -2.65 27.13
CA TYR A 248 5.62 -3.96 26.54
C TYR A 248 6.82 -4.65 25.90
N MET A 249 7.99 -4.02 25.86
CA MET A 249 9.21 -4.60 25.27
C MET A 249 10.10 -5.33 26.27
N GLU A 250 9.83 -5.20 27.57
CA GLU A 250 10.67 -5.78 28.65
C GLU A 250 10.13 -7.11 29.23
N ASN A 251 9.09 -7.69 28.63
CA ASN A 251 8.52 -9.00 29.00
C ASN A 251 8.67 -10.02 27.89
#